data_AF-A0A920P6F5-F1
#
_entry.id   AF-A0A920P6F5-F1
#
_cell.length_a   1.000
_cell.length_b   1.000
_cell.length_c   1.000
_cell.angle_alpha   90.00
_cell.angle_beta   90.00
_cell.angle_gamma   90.00
#
_symmetry.space_group_name_H-M   'P 1'
#
loop_
_entity.id
_entity.type
_entity.pdbx_description
1 polymer ?
#
loop_
_entity_poly.entity_id
_entity_poly.type
_entity_poly.pdbx_seq_one_letter_code
_entity_poly.pdbx_strand_id
1 'polypeptide(L)'
;MKAQYEERMQADLNEVRRKFQKVAVLVEDQVRDTVQALIGWDKDLANKVILGDRQVNRRIKQIDYLCHAFIIRHAPSAGHLRFASAVLRLNVALERIGDYAGTIGREVLQLTVPPRKVSLVISK
;
A
#
# COMPACT_ATOMS: atom_id res chain seq x y z
N MET A 1 2.19 22.55 -29.50
CA MET A 1 3.05 21.41 -29.12
C MET A 1 3.39 21.36 -27.63
N LYS A 2 3.84 22.46 -27.01
CA LYS A 2 4.23 22.49 -25.59
C LYS A 2 3.08 22.15 -24.61
N ALA A 3 1.89 22.71 -24.83
CA ALA A 3 0.69 22.41 -24.03
C ALA A 3 0.31 20.92 -24.03
N GLN A 4 0.33 20.26 -25.20
CA GLN A 4 -0.01 18.83 -25.31
C GLN A 4 1.01 17.92 -24.59
N TYR A 5 2.29 18.32 -24.55
CA TYR A 5 3.31 17.60 -23.79
C TYR A 5 3.09 17.73 -22.27
N GLU A 6 2.82 18.95 -21.80
CA GLU A 6 2.53 19.23 -20.38
C GLU A 6 1.28 18.49 -19.91
N GLU A 7 0.22 18.44 -20.72
CA GLU A 7 -0.99 17.65 -20.44
C GLU A 7 -0.69 16.15 -20.27
N ARG A 8 0.13 15.57 -21.16
CA ARG A 8 0.52 14.16 -21.08
C ARG A 8 1.36 13.87 -19.84
N MET A 9 2.33 14.73 -19.53
CA MET A 9 3.15 14.60 -18.32
C MET A 9 2.29 14.67 -17.05
N GLN A 10 1.34 15.61 -17.01
CA GLN A 10 0.42 15.74 -15.89
C GLN A 10 -0.52 14.53 -15.76
N ALA A 11 -0.98 13.96 -16.88
CA ALA A 11 -1.78 12.74 -16.89
C ALA A 11 -1.01 11.55 -16.28
N ASP A 12 0.26 11.36 -16.66
CA ASP A 12 1.11 10.30 -16.10
C ASP A 12 1.32 10.48 -14.58
N LEU A 13 1.58 11.71 -14.11
CA LEU A 13 1.71 12.03 -12.68
C LEU A 13 0.42 11.75 -11.91
N ASN A 14 -0.73 12.12 -12.49
CA ASN A 14 -2.04 11.87 -11.89
C ASN A 14 -2.35 10.37 -11.82
N GLU A 15 -1.94 9.60 -12.83
CA GLU A 15 -2.10 8.15 -12.80
C GLU A 15 -1.31 7.52 -11.65
N VAL A 16 -0.03 7.86 -11.52
CA VAL A 16 0.83 7.41 -10.41
C VAL A 16 0.19 7.75 -9.07
N ARG A 17 -0.24 9.01 -8.89
CA ARG A 17 -0.89 9.48 -7.65
C ARG A 17 -2.13 8.67 -7.30
N ARG A 18 -3.03 8.50 -8.28
CA ARG A 18 -4.29 7.77 -8.09
C ARG A 18 -4.05 6.30 -7.74
N LYS A 19 -3.07 5.65 -8.38
CA LYS A 19 -2.71 4.26 -8.10
C LYS A 19 -2.10 4.12 -6.69
N PHE A 20 -1.20 5.01 -6.34
CA PHE A 20 -0.58 5.08 -5.02
C PHE A 20 -1.62 5.25 -3.90
N GLN A 21 -2.53 6.21 -4.03
CA GLN A 21 -3.61 6.44 -3.05
C GLN A 21 -4.48 5.21 -2.84
N LYS A 22 -4.82 4.48 -3.93
CA LYS A 22 -5.59 3.23 -3.82
C LYS A 22 -4.85 2.15 -3.04
N VAL A 23 -3.54 2.04 -3.21
CA VAL A 23 -2.72 1.08 -2.45
C VAL A 23 -2.62 1.49 -0.99
N ALA A 24 -2.43 2.78 -0.71
CA ALA A 24 -2.39 3.28 0.66
C ALA A 24 -3.65 2.91 1.45
N VAL A 25 -4.84 3.13 0.86
CA VAL A 25 -6.12 2.74 1.47
C VAL A 25 -6.20 1.22 1.70
N LEU A 26 -5.79 0.41 0.71
CA LEU A 26 -5.80 -1.04 0.85
C LEU A 26 -4.89 -1.52 1.99
N VAL A 27 -3.70 -0.93 2.14
CA VAL A 27 -2.77 -1.27 3.21
C VAL A 27 -3.32 -0.83 4.57
N GLU A 28 -3.95 0.35 4.64
CA GLU A 28 -4.63 0.81 5.87
C GLU A 28 -5.74 -0.15 6.28
N ASP A 29 -6.57 -0.60 5.33
CA ASP A 29 -7.63 -1.56 5.56
C ASP A 29 -7.06 -2.92 6.01
N GLN A 30 -5.97 -3.40 5.40
CA GLN A 30 -5.29 -4.62 5.86
C GLN A 30 -4.79 -4.53 7.30
N VAL A 31 -4.19 -3.39 7.69
CA VAL A 31 -3.75 -3.17 9.07
C VAL A 31 -4.94 -3.18 10.01
N ARG A 32 -6.01 -2.47 9.67
CA ARG A 32 -7.24 -2.41 10.45
C ARG A 32 -7.84 -3.80 10.64
N ASP A 33 -8.01 -4.54 9.55
CA ASP A 33 -8.61 -5.87 9.54
C ASP A 33 -7.76 -6.87 10.32
N THR A 34 -6.43 -6.83 10.19
CA THR A 34 -5.53 -7.69 10.96
C THR A 34 -5.62 -7.41 12.46
N VAL A 35 -5.70 -6.14 12.85
CA VAL A 35 -5.87 -5.77 14.27
C VAL A 35 -7.23 -6.26 14.80
N GLN A 36 -8.30 -6.10 14.02
CA GLN A 36 -9.61 -6.64 14.37
C GLN A 36 -9.60 -8.17 14.47
N ALA A 37 -8.94 -8.85 13.54
CA ALA A 37 -8.78 -10.30 13.53
C ALA A 37 -8.05 -10.80 14.78
N LEU A 38 -6.99 -10.11 15.19
CA LEU A 38 -6.25 -10.42 16.41
C LEU A 38 -7.12 -10.24 17.66
N ILE A 39 -7.74 -9.08 17.85
CA ILE A 39 -8.53 -8.77 19.06
C ILE A 39 -9.77 -9.65 19.15
N GLY A 40 -10.46 -9.87 18.03
CA GLY A 40 -11.67 -10.69 17.93
C GLY A 40 -11.40 -12.19 17.88
N TRP A 41 -10.13 -12.60 17.74
CA TRP A 41 -9.73 -13.96 17.42
C TRP A 41 -10.43 -14.52 16.17
N ASP A 42 -10.67 -13.64 15.18
CA ASP A 42 -11.32 -13.98 13.92
C ASP A 42 -10.30 -14.53 12.92
N LYS A 43 -10.22 -15.86 12.86
CA LYS A 43 -9.30 -16.58 11.97
C LYS A 43 -9.68 -16.43 10.49
N ASP A 44 -10.94 -16.18 10.17
CA ASP A 44 -11.37 -16.00 8.78
C ASP A 44 -10.94 -14.63 8.27
N LEU A 45 -11.07 -13.59 9.09
CA LEU A 45 -10.55 -12.25 8.77
C LEU A 45 -9.03 -12.25 8.66
N ALA A 46 -8.31 -12.94 9.55
CA ALA A 46 -6.86 -13.11 9.44
C ALA A 46 -6.45 -13.76 8.11
N ASN A 47 -7.14 -14.84 7.70
CA ASN A 47 -6.93 -15.49 6.40
C ASN A 47 -7.18 -14.55 5.22
N LYS A 48 -8.24 -13.72 5.28
CA LYS A 48 -8.51 -12.73 4.24
C LYS A 48 -7.37 -11.73 4.08
N VAL A 49 -6.80 -11.23 5.18
CA VAL A 49 -5.66 -10.30 5.10
C VAL A 49 -4.43 -10.97 4.47
N ILE A 50 -4.10 -12.20 4.91
CA ILE A 50 -2.98 -12.98 4.35
C ILE A 50 -3.13 -13.18 2.84
N LEU A 51 -4.33 -13.51 2.37
CA LEU A 51 -4.61 -13.71 0.95
C LEU A 51 -4.61 -12.38 0.16
N GLY A 52 -5.04 -11.30 0.81
CA GLY A 52 -5.06 -9.95 0.24
C GLY A 52 -3.68 -9.37 -0.06
N ASP A 53 -2.66 -9.78 0.69
CA ASP A 53 -1.28 -9.31 0.56
C ASP A 53 -0.73 -9.39 -0.88
N ARG A 54 -0.99 -10.53 -1.55
CA ARG A 54 -0.56 -10.72 -2.96
C ARG A 54 -1.16 -9.69 -3.93
N GLN A 55 -2.32 -9.12 -3.61
CA GLN A 55 -2.90 -8.06 -4.45
C GLN A 55 -2.20 -6.72 -4.22
N VAL A 56 -1.88 -6.38 -2.98
CA VAL A 56 -1.12 -5.17 -2.64
C VAL A 56 0.25 -5.21 -3.31
N ASN A 57 0.97 -6.32 -3.17
CA ASN A 57 2.30 -6.51 -3.76
C ASN A 57 2.30 -6.37 -5.30
N ARG A 58 1.25 -6.85 -5.99
CA ARG A 58 1.10 -6.64 -7.44
C ARG A 58 0.87 -5.17 -7.80
N ARG A 59 0.08 -4.43 -7.01
CA ARG A 59 -0.20 -3.02 -7.26
C ARG A 59 1.01 -2.13 -6.97
N ILE A 60 1.81 -2.46 -5.95
CA ILE A 60 3.07 -1.77 -5.64
C ILE A 60 4.04 -1.89 -6.81
N LYS A 61 4.25 -3.12 -7.32
CA LYS A 61 5.09 -3.34 -8.52
C LYS A 61 4.60 -2.56 -9.74
N GLN A 62 3.27 -2.43 -9.92
CA GLN A 62 2.71 -1.61 -10.99
C GLN A 62 3.05 -0.12 -10.81
N ILE A 63 2.98 0.41 -9.59
CA ILE A 63 3.33 1.82 -9.34
C ILE A 63 4.82 2.04 -9.59
N ASP A 64 5.69 1.14 -9.15
CA ASP A 64 7.13 1.24 -9.42
C ASP A 64 7.41 1.27 -10.92
N TYR A 65 6.76 0.41 -11.70
CA TYR A 65 6.85 0.43 -13.16
C TYR A 65 6.41 1.78 -13.73
N LEU A 66 5.27 2.32 -13.28
CA LEU A 66 4.76 3.61 -13.76
C LEU A 66 5.73 4.77 -13.42
N CYS A 67 6.34 4.76 -12.24
CA CYS A 67 7.34 5.74 -11.84
C CYS A 67 8.59 5.68 -12.73
N HIS A 68 9.12 4.48 -13.00
CA HIS A 68 10.26 4.33 -13.90
C HIS A 68 9.92 4.72 -15.34
N ALA A 69 8.76 4.30 -15.84
CA ALA A 69 8.28 4.66 -17.17
C ALA A 69 8.11 6.18 -17.31
N PHE A 70 7.59 6.86 -16.28
CA PHE A 70 7.48 8.31 -16.22
C PHE A 70 8.86 8.99 -16.30
N ILE A 71 9.84 8.51 -15.53
CA ILE A 71 11.20 9.06 -15.53
C ILE A 71 11.86 8.88 -16.90
N ILE A 72 11.77 7.69 -17.48
CA ILE A 72 12.36 7.38 -18.79
C ILE A 72 11.72 8.22 -19.89
N ARG A 73 10.39 8.36 -19.86
CA ARG A 73 9.63 9.05 -20.92
C ARG A 73 9.85 10.55 -20.93
N HIS A 74 9.84 11.18 -19.75
CA HIS A 74 9.81 12.65 -19.65
C HIS A 74 11.15 13.26 -19.24
N ALA A 75 12.14 12.44 -18.84
CA ALA A 75 13.42 12.88 -18.26
C ALA A 75 13.25 14.10 -17.32
N PRO A 76 12.32 14.04 -16.33
CA PRO A 76 11.89 15.20 -15.59
C PRO A 76 12.99 15.74 -14.68
N SER A 77 12.96 17.03 -14.39
CA SER A 77 13.86 17.67 -13.43
C SER A 77 13.10 18.18 -12.20
N ALA A 78 13.85 18.52 -11.15
CA ALA A 78 13.38 19.20 -9.95
C ALA A 78 12.12 18.57 -9.30
N GLY A 79 10.98 19.28 -9.32
CA GLY A 79 9.76 18.91 -8.59
C GLY A 79 9.17 17.57 -9.03
N HIS A 80 9.13 17.30 -10.33
CA HIS A 80 8.54 16.08 -10.88
C HIS A 80 9.39 14.84 -10.59
N LEU A 81 10.71 14.98 -10.67
CA LEU A 81 11.64 13.91 -10.27
C LEU A 81 11.54 13.62 -8.76
N ARG A 82 11.48 14.68 -7.93
CA ARG A 82 11.27 14.52 -6.48
C ARG A 82 9.96 13.82 -6.15
N PHE A 83 8.88 14.11 -6.88
CA PHE A 83 7.61 13.42 -6.73
C PHE A 83 7.75 11.92 -7.03
N ALA A 84 8.31 11.54 -8.19
CA ALA A 84 8.49 10.14 -8.54
C ALA A 84 9.40 9.40 -7.53
N SER A 85 10.49 10.03 -7.10
CA SER A 85 11.39 9.50 -6.07
C SER A 85 10.72 9.33 -4.69
N ALA A 86 9.83 10.25 -4.32
CA ALA A 86 9.06 10.13 -3.09
C ALA A 86 8.08 8.96 -3.15
N VAL A 87 7.36 8.81 -4.27
CA VAL A 87 6.43 7.68 -4.47
C VAL A 87 7.16 6.34 -4.41
N LEU A 88 8.31 6.20 -5.08
CA LEU A 88 9.12 4.97 -5.02
C LEU A 88 9.52 4.61 -3.57
N ARG A 89 9.93 5.60 -2.77
CA ARG A 89 10.27 5.38 -1.36
C ARG A 89 9.06 4.99 -0.51
N LEU A 90 7.93 5.66 -0.73
CA LEU A 90 6.70 5.38 -0.01
C LEU A 90 6.10 4.02 -0.38
N ASN A 91 6.24 3.57 -1.64
CA ASN A 91 5.84 2.23 -2.07
C ASN A 91 6.51 1.14 -1.25
N VAL A 92 7.82 1.24 -1.03
CA VAL A 92 8.57 0.30 -0.19
C VAL A 92 8.05 0.32 1.26
N ALA A 93 7.71 1.50 1.79
CA ALA A 93 7.11 1.59 3.12
C ALA A 93 5.74 0.90 3.19
N LEU A 94 4.87 1.11 2.19
CA LEU A 94 3.55 0.47 2.12
C LEU A 94 3.61 -1.04 1.97
N GLU A 95 4.56 -1.56 1.16
CA GLU A 95 4.81 -3.00 1.03
C GLU A 95 5.12 -3.62 2.40
N ARG A 96 6.08 -3.03 3.11
CA ARG A 96 6.50 -3.53 4.42
C ARG A 96 5.37 -3.51 5.45
N ILE A 97 4.56 -2.45 5.46
CA ILE A 97 3.38 -2.37 6.34
C ILE A 97 2.38 -3.50 6.02
N GLY A 98 2.11 -3.74 4.73
CA GLY A 98 1.26 -4.86 4.28
C GLY A 98 1.81 -6.22 4.68
N ASP A 99 3.11 -6.46 4.47
CA ASP A 99 3.79 -7.70 4.88
C ASP A 99 3.73 -7.94 6.39
N TYR A 100 3.88 -6.87 7.20
CA TYR A 100 3.71 -6.96 8.65
C TYR A 100 2.26 -7.30 9.02
N ALA A 101 1.26 -6.68 8.38
CA ALA A 101 -0.14 -7.03 8.59
C ALA A 101 -0.43 -8.50 8.24
N GLY A 102 0.12 -9.00 7.13
CA GLY A 102 0.04 -10.41 6.76
C GLY A 102 0.76 -11.35 7.73
N THR A 103 1.89 -10.92 8.29
CA THR A 103 2.62 -11.68 9.31
C THR A 103 1.83 -11.79 10.60
N ILE A 104 1.27 -10.69 11.10
CA ILE A 104 0.40 -10.72 12.28
C ILE A 104 -0.82 -11.62 12.02
N GLY A 105 -1.42 -11.55 10.83
CA GLY A 105 -2.50 -12.46 10.45
C GLY A 105 -2.10 -13.94 10.55
N ARG A 106 -0.89 -14.31 10.12
CA ARG A 106 -0.37 -15.68 10.28
C ARG A 106 -0.20 -16.08 11.74
N GLU A 107 0.25 -15.15 12.58
CA GLU A 107 0.37 -15.39 14.03
C GLU A 107 -1.01 -15.65 14.67
N VAL A 108 -2.05 -14.90 14.27
CA VAL A 108 -3.43 -15.11 14.76
C VAL A 108 -3.91 -16.54 14.50
N LEU A 109 -3.57 -17.12 13.35
CA LEU A 109 -3.95 -18.50 13.02
C LEU A 109 -3.24 -19.54 13.90
N GLN A 110 -1.99 -19.25 14.28
CA GLN A 110 -1.15 -20.13 15.11
C GLN A 110 -1.50 -20.06 16.60
N LEU A 111 -2.16 -18.99 17.07
CA LEU A 111 -2.61 -18.89 18.45
C LEU A 111 -3.56 -20.05 18.82
N THR A 112 -3.21 -20.73 19.90
CA THR A 112 -3.97 -21.85 20.50
C THR A 112 -5.01 -21.38 21.52
N VAL A 113 -4.79 -20.20 22.11
CA VAL A 113 -5.69 -19.57 23.07
C VAL A 113 -6.05 -18.15 22.61
N PRO A 114 -7.25 -17.65 22.92
CA PRO A 114 -7.63 -16.30 22.56
C PRO A 114 -6.70 -15.29 23.24
N PRO A 115 -6.29 -14.22 22.55
CA PRO A 115 -5.54 -13.15 23.18
C PRO A 115 -6.39 -12.47 24.26
N ARG A 116 -5.73 -12.05 25.35
CA ARG A 116 -6.40 -11.31 26.42
C ARG A 116 -6.98 -10.01 25.85
N LYS A 117 -8.28 -9.77 26.06
CA LYS A 117 -8.93 -8.53 25.60
C LYS A 117 -8.22 -7.31 26.20
N VAL A 118 -7.74 -6.44 25.33
CA VAL A 118 -7.19 -5.12 25.69
C VAL A 118 -8.14 -4.08 25.12
N SER A 119 -8.53 -3.10 25.93
CA SER A 119 -9.28 -1.93 25.47
C SER A 119 -8.36 -1.03 24.66
N LEU A 120 -8.28 -1.27 23.34
CA LEU A 120 -7.53 -0.43 22.42
C LEU A 120 -8.34 0.82 22.09
N VAL A 121 -7.92 1.96 22.64
CA VAL A 121 -8.39 3.28 22.21
C VAL A 121 -7.64 3.64 20.92
N ILE A 122 -8.05 3.06 19.80
CA ILE A 122 -7.61 3.57 18.49
C ILE A 122 -8.70 4.56 18.08
N SER A 123 -8.51 5.83 18.49
CA SER A 123 -9.35 6.94 18.03
C SER A 123 -9.28 7.03 16.50
N LYS A 124 -10.45 7.22 15.89
CA LYS A 124 -10.61 7.65 14.51
C LYS A 124 -9.89 8.97 14.23
#